data_AF-A0A9X4QTT3-F1
#
_entry.id   AF-A0A9X4QTT3-F1
#
_cell.length_a   1.000
_cell.length_b   1.000
_cell.length_c   1.000
_cell.angle_alpha   90.00
_cell.angle_beta   90.00
_cell.angle_gamma   90.00
#
_symmetry.space_group_name_H-M   'P 1'
#
loop_
_entity.id
_entity.type
_entity.pdbx_description
1 polymer ?
#
loop_
_entity_poly.entity_id
_entity_poly.type
_entity_poly.pdbx_seq_one_letter_code
_entity_poly.pdbx_strand_id
1 'polypeptide(L)'
;METTQEQDFENYRELSERVPETVGVLRLEFKQFAEDFAAMNGYRVDVSGDEPQLLFSYPDPENPEDPPFYQAPLSVQVAALQAESVQTMLAVAEVYETATAADAAREEEAVNTMLGLAEAYDVIMQQQAVIDDLTARVAALEGGES
;
A
#
# COMPACT_ATOMS: atom_id res chain seq x y z
N MET A 1 17.53 14.58 36.96
CA MET A 1 18.01 15.81 36.30
C MET A 1 18.75 15.36 35.06
N GLU A 2 18.54 16.07 33.96
CA GLU A 2 19.30 15.89 32.73
C GLU A 2 20.58 16.72 32.81
N THR A 3 21.70 16.18 32.31
CA THR A 3 22.97 16.90 32.19
C THR A 3 23.02 17.65 30.86
N THR A 4 23.70 18.79 30.82
CA THR A 4 23.98 19.48 29.55
C THR A 4 25.21 18.87 28.88
N GLN A 5 25.35 19.06 27.57
CA GLN A 5 26.52 18.58 26.83
C GLN A 5 27.83 19.13 27.42
N GLU A 6 27.87 20.40 27.82
CA GLU A 6 29.03 21.02 28.47
C GLU A 6 29.39 20.32 29.79
N GLN A 7 28.37 19.99 30.60
CA GLN A 7 28.56 19.24 31.84
C GLN A 7 29.07 17.83 31.58
N ASP A 8 28.60 17.15 30.53
CA ASP A 8 29.09 15.81 30.17
C ASP A 8 30.55 15.85 29.72
N PHE A 9 30.96 16.86 28.94
CA PHE A 9 32.35 17.05 28.51
C PHE A 9 33.31 17.37 29.66
N GLU A 10 32.83 18.07 30.69
CA GLU A 10 33.61 18.34 31.90
C GLU A 10 33.71 17.11 32.83
N ASN A 11 32.66 16.28 32.88
CA ASN A 11 32.58 15.14 33.81
C ASN A 11 33.20 13.85 33.27
N TYR A 12 33.17 13.61 31.95
CA TYR A 12 33.70 12.40 31.33
C TYR A 12 35.09 12.66 30.73
N ARG A 13 36.11 11.99 31.27
CA ARG A 13 37.50 12.14 30.82
C ARG A 13 37.65 11.88 29.32
N GLU A 14 36.96 10.87 28.80
CA GLU A 14 36.99 10.50 27.38
C GLU A 14 36.41 11.58 26.47
N LEU A 15 35.45 12.37 26.96
CA LEU A 15 34.87 13.50 26.23
C LEU A 15 35.70 14.78 26.41
N SER A 16 36.34 14.97 27.58
CA SER A 16 37.17 16.14 27.87
C SER A 16 38.36 16.32 26.92
N GLU A 17 38.83 15.22 26.32
CA GLU A 17 39.90 15.22 25.31
C GLU A 17 39.41 15.53 23.88
N ARG A 18 38.08 15.69 23.68
CA ARG A 18 37.45 15.94 22.38
C ARG A 18 36.92 17.36 22.26
N VAL A 19 36.81 17.85 21.03
CA VAL A 19 36.16 19.14 20.74
C VAL A 19 34.65 18.90 20.65
N PRO A 20 33.80 19.60 21.44
CA PRO A 20 32.35 19.38 21.45
C PRO A 20 31.71 19.45 20.06
N GLU A 21 32.18 20.37 19.21
CA GLU A 21 31.71 20.57 17.84
C GLU A 21 32.00 19.38 16.89
N THR A 22 32.88 18.46 17.30
CA THR A 22 33.28 17.29 16.51
C THR A 22 32.56 16.00 16.93
N VAL A 23 31.75 16.05 17.98
CA VAL A 23 31.07 14.90 18.56
C VAL A 23 29.56 15.08 18.39
N GLY A 24 28.95 14.21 17.59
CA GLY A 24 27.49 14.14 17.46
C GLY A 24 26.85 13.61 18.74
N VAL A 25 25.59 14.01 19.00
CA VAL A 25 24.82 13.56 20.15
C VAL A 25 23.56 12.85 19.67
N LEU A 26 23.42 11.58 20.06
CA LEU A 26 22.15 10.86 19.95
C LEU A 26 21.46 10.93 21.30
N ARG A 27 20.33 11.65 21.36
CA ARG A 27 19.55 11.81 22.59
C ARG A 27 18.41 10.81 22.60
N LEU A 28 18.33 10.01 23.66
CA LEU A 28 17.28 9.03 23.87
C LEU A 28 16.35 9.47 25.01
N GLU A 29 15.06 9.25 24.83
CA GLU A 29 14.05 9.44 25.88
C GLU A 29 14.22 8.39 26.98
N PHE A 30 13.77 8.73 28.20
CA PHE A 30 13.84 7.79 29.31
C PHE A 30 13.05 6.51 28.98
N LYS A 31 13.72 5.35 29.11
CA LYS A 31 13.22 4.02 28.72
C LYS A 31 12.96 3.82 27.23
N GLN A 32 13.40 4.73 26.37
CA GLN A 32 13.41 4.47 24.94
C GLN A 32 14.28 3.23 24.67
N PHE A 33 13.73 2.27 23.94
CA PHE A 33 14.37 0.99 23.64
C PHE A 33 14.72 0.13 24.87
N ALA A 34 14.08 0.34 26.04
CA ALA A 34 14.42 -0.41 27.26
C ALA A 34 14.32 -1.94 27.09
N GLU A 35 13.33 -2.41 26.33
CA GLU A 35 13.16 -3.83 26.01
C GLU A 35 14.25 -4.33 25.05
N ASP A 36 14.59 -3.53 24.04
CA ASP A 36 15.68 -3.84 23.11
C ASP A 36 17.03 -3.93 23.83
N PHE A 37 17.32 -3.00 24.74
CA PHE A 37 18.51 -3.03 25.60
C PHE A 37 18.54 -4.24 26.55
N ALA A 38 17.39 -4.74 26.96
CA ALA A 38 17.31 -5.94 27.81
C ALA A 38 17.49 -7.25 27.02
N ALA A 39 17.10 -7.26 25.74
CA ALA A 39 17.12 -8.44 24.87
C ALA A 39 18.35 -8.53 23.97
N MET A 40 19.10 -7.45 23.77
CA MET A 40 20.22 -7.41 22.83
C MET A 40 21.47 -8.17 23.33
N ASN A 41 22.29 -8.60 22.36
CA ASN A 41 23.67 -9.01 22.56
C ASN A 41 24.68 -7.88 22.28
N GLY A 42 24.25 -6.82 21.60
CA GLY A 42 25.11 -5.67 21.30
C GLY A 42 24.34 -4.57 20.58
N TYR A 43 24.95 -3.39 20.51
CA TYR A 43 24.41 -2.23 19.79
C TYR A 43 25.50 -1.46 19.08
N ARG A 44 25.12 -0.69 18.06
CA ARG A 44 25.96 0.24 17.30
C ARG A 44 25.17 1.49 16.96
N VAL A 45 25.86 2.60 16.80
CA VAL A 45 25.27 3.82 16.25
C VAL A 45 25.64 3.89 14.77
N ASP A 46 24.62 3.90 13.91
CA ASP A 46 24.79 4.22 12.51
C ASP A 46 24.74 5.74 12.33
N VAL A 47 25.76 6.29 11.67
CA VAL A 47 25.92 7.73 11.40
C VAL A 47 26.01 7.99 9.89
N SER A 48 25.66 6.99 9.06
CA SER A 48 25.73 7.11 7.60
C SER A 48 24.63 7.99 7.00
N GLY A 49 23.52 8.18 7.72
CA GLY A 49 22.39 9.03 7.33
C GLY A 49 22.43 10.44 7.91
N ASP A 50 21.40 11.22 7.59
CA ASP A 50 21.22 12.59 8.10
C ASP A 50 20.99 12.61 9.63
N GLU A 51 20.33 11.58 10.16
CA GLU A 51 20.10 11.40 11.59
C GLU A 51 20.77 10.11 12.08
N PRO A 52 21.50 10.15 13.21
CA PRO A 52 22.12 8.96 13.78
C PRO A 52 21.05 7.99 14.30
N GLN A 53 21.22 6.70 14.01
CA GLN A 53 20.27 5.66 14.40
C GLN A 53 20.93 4.60 15.27
N LEU A 54 20.17 4.08 16.24
CA LEU A 54 20.62 3.00 17.10
C LEU A 54 20.27 1.65 16.45
N LEU A 55 21.31 0.87 16.15
CA LEU A 55 21.18 -0.49 15.66
C LEU A 55 21.46 -1.48 16.80
N PHE A 56 20.68 -2.53 16.84
CA PHE A 56 20.76 -3.59 17.83
C PHE A 56 21.10 -4.91 17.16
N SER A 57 21.81 -5.76 17.89
CA SER A 57 22.00 -7.16 17.56
C SER A 57 21.38 -8.01 18.65
N TYR A 58 20.65 -9.05 18.26
CA TYR A 58 19.90 -9.92 19.16
C TYR A 58 20.46 -11.34 19.10
N PRO A 59 20.39 -12.11 20.20
CA PRO A 59 20.80 -13.50 20.20
C PRO A 59 19.94 -14.32 19.24
N ASP A 60 20.60 -15.02 18.31
CA ASP A 60 19.95 -16.07 17.52
C ASP A 60 20.12 -17.41 18.25
N PRO A 61 19.04 -18.00 18.81
CA PRO A 61 19.11 -19.29 19.49
C PRO A 61 19.37 -20.45 18.52
N GLU A 62 19.07 -20.30 17.22
CA GLU A 62 19.28 -21.33 16.21
C GLU A 62 20.74 -21.34 15.73
N ASN A 63 21.38 -20.16 15.66
CA ASN A 63 22.76 -20.00 15.19
C ASN A 63 23.60 -19.11 16.13
N PRO A 64 23.98 -19.60 17.32
CA PRO A 64 24.67 -18.79 18.33
C PRO A 64 26.12 -18.42 17.97
N GLU A 65 26.74 -19.13 17.02
CA GLU A 65 28.12 -18.87 16.57
C GLU A 65 28.20 -17.84 15.43
N ASP A 66 27.05 -17.45 14.86
CA ASP A 66 27.04 -16.51 13.75
C ASP A 66 27.46 -15.10 14.20
N PRO A 67 28.13 -14.35 13.30
CA PRO A 67 28.50 -12.99 13.60
C PRO A 67 27.23 -12.14 13.86
N PRO A 68 27.27 -11.22 14.85
CA PRO A 68 26.12 -10.41 15.19
C PRO A 68 25.66 -9.58 14.01
N PHE A 69 24.39 -9.77 13.62
CA PHE A 69 23.71 -8.91 12.64
C PHE A 69 23.13 -7.70 13.36
N TYR A 70 23.40 -6.50 12.83
CA TYR A 70 22.93 -5.23 13.39
C TYR A 70 21.77 -4.71 12.56
N GLN A 71 20.65 -4.47 13.23
CA GLN A 71 19.39 -4.08 12.61
C GLN A 71 18.68 -3.02 13.45
N ALA A 72 17.62 -2.43 12.89
CA ALA A 72 16.78 -1.50 13.63
C ALA A 72 16.19 -2.15 14.89
N PRO A 73 15.82 -1.36 15.92
CA PRO A 73 15.21 -1.89 17.13
C PRO A 73 13.96 -2.71 16.80
N LEU A 74 13.71 -3.82 17.51
CA LEU A 74 12.54 -4.68 17.24
C LEU A 74 11.24 -3.89 17.45
N SER A 75 11.21 -3.00 18.43
CA SER A 75 10.10 -2.08 18.67
C SER A 75 9.77 -1.22 17.44
N VAL A 76 10.79 -0.72 16.75
CA VAL A 76 10.64 0.08 15.50
C VAL A 76 10.15 -0.79 14.35
N GLN A 77 10.73 -1.99 14.18
CA GLN A 77 10.33 -2.92 13.14
C GLN A 77 8.86 -3.35 13.29
N VAL A 78 8.43 -3.66 14.51
CA VAL A 78 7.03 -4.02 14.80
C VAL A 78 6.09 -2.86 14.50
N ALA A 79 6.44 -1.63 14.88
CA ALA A 79 5.64 -0.46 14.57
C ALA A 79 5.51 -0.23 13.05
N ALA A 80 6.61 -0.40 12.31
CA ALA A 80 6.61 -0.31 10.84
C ALA A 80 5.74 -1.40 10.20
N LEU A 81 5.88 -2.65 10.63
CA LEU A 81 5.07 -3.78 10.16
C LEU A 81 3.58 -3.59 10.44
N GLN A 82 3.22 -3.05 11.62
CA GLN A 82 1.84 -2.72 11.94
C GLN A 82 1.28 -1.66 11.00
N ALA A 83 2.06 -0.61 10.71
CA ALA A 83 1.66 0.44 9.78
C ALA A 83 1.46 -0.11 8.35
N GLU A 84 2.40 -0.94 7.87
CA GLU A 84 2.31 -1.60 6.57
C GLU A 84 1.11 -2.55 6.48
N SER A 85 0.83 -3.31 7.54
CA SER A 85 -0.33 -4.20 7.62
C SER A 85 -1.64 -3.43 7.48
N VAL A 86 -1.76 -2.28 8.15
CA VAL A 86 -2.93 -1.40 8.03
C VAL A 86 -3.05 -0.84 6.61
N GLN A 87 -1.95 -0.36 6.01
CA GLN A 87 -1.97 0.16 4.64
C GLN A 87 -2.40 -0.92 3.63
N THR A 88 -1.87 -2.13 3.80
CA THR A 88 -2.23 -3.27 2.94
C THR A 88 -3.71 -3.60 3.09
N MET A 89 -4.24 -3.60 4.32
CA MET A 89 -5.66 -3.85 4.56
C MET A 89 -6.56 -2.81 3.88
N LEU A 90 -6.16 -1.53 3.93
CA LEU A 90 -6.88 -0.45 3.24
C LEU A 90 -6.86 -0.62 1.72
N ALA A 91 -5.69 -0.92 1.15
CA ALA A 91 -5.56 -1.15 -0.28
C ALA A 91 -6.40 -2.36 -0.75
N VAL A 92 -6.43 -3.44 0.03
CA VAL A 92 -7.28 -4.60 -0.27
C VAL A 92 -8.76 -4.25 -0.21
N ALA A 93 -9.19 -3.44 0.78
CA ALA A 93 -10.58 -3.01 0.89
C ALA A 93 -11.00 -2.16 -0.33
N GLU A 94 -10.16 -1.24 -0.78
CA GLU A 94 -10.40 -0.42 -1.98
C GLU A 94 -10.50 -1.28 -3.25
N VAL A 95 -9.60 -2.26 -3.41
CA VAL A 95 -9.66 -3.20 -4.54
C VAL A 95 -10.94 -4.03 -4.51
N TYR A 96 -11.40 -4.45 -3.33
CA TYR A 96 -12.65 -5.19 -3.19
C TYR A 96 -13.88 -4.34 -3.57
N GLU A 97 -13.94 -3.09 -3.11
CA GLU A 97 -15.01 -2.15 -3.44
C GLU A 97 -15.04 -1.87 -4.96
N THR A 98 -13.90 -1.59 -5.56
CA THR A 98 -13.80 -1.35 -7.01
C THR A 98 -14.17 -2.59 -7.83
N ALA A 99 -13.76 -3.78 -7.40
CA ALA A 99 -14.12 -5.04 -8.07
C ALA A 99 -15.64 -5.30 -8.02
N THR A 100 -16.25 -5.15 -6.85
CA THR A 100 -17.70 -5.35 -6.69
C THR A 100 -18.52 -4.33 -7.47
N ALA A 101 -18.10 -3.06 -7.48
CA ALA A 101 -18.72 -2.03 -8.30
C ALA A 101 -18.58 -2.33 -9.81
N ALA A 102 -17.41 -2.81 -10.24
CA ALA A 102 -17.16 -3.16 -11.64
C ALA A 102 -17.98 -4.40 -12.08
N ASP A 103 -18.17 -5.37 -11.20
CA ASP A 103 -19.03 -6.53 -11.46
C ASP A 103 -20.49 -6.08 -11.65
N ALA A 104 -21.01 -5.23 -10.76
CA ALA A 104 -22.36 -4.68 -10.88
C ALA A 104 -22.55 -3.87 -12.17
N ALA A 105 -21.56 -3.04 -12.54
CA ALA A 105 -21.61 -2.27 -13.78
C ALA A 105 -21.60 -3.17 -15.03
N ARG A 106 -20.83 -4.26 -15.02
CA ARG A 106 -20.80 -5.23 -16.12
C ARG A 106 -22.13 -5.97 -16.27
N GLU A 107 -22.78 -6.32 -15.16
CA GLU A 107 -24.12 -6.91 -15.19
C GLU A 107 -25.16 -5.93 -15.77
N GLU A 108 -25.11 -4.66 -15.36
CA GLU A 108 -25.99 -3.62 -15.89
C GLU A 108 -25.78 -3.42 -17.40
N GLU A 109 -24.52 -3.33 -17.86
CA GLU A 109 -24.19 -3.19 -19.28
C GLU A 109 -24.68 -4.40 -20.09
N ALA A 110 -24.54 -5.62 -19.55
CA ALA A 110 -25.03 -6.83 -20.20
C ALA A 110 -26.56 -6.80 -20.35
N VAL A 111 -27.29 -6.39 -19.31
CA VAL A 111 -28.75 -6.22 -19.35
C VAL A 111 -29.15 -5.16 -20.36
N ASN A 112 -28.50 -3.99 -20.35
CA ASN A 112 -28.77 -2.91 -21.29
C ASN A 112 -28.52 -3.33 -22.75
N THR A 113 -27.45 -4.09 -22.99
CA THR A 113 -27.13 -4.63 -24.32
C THR A 113 -28.22 -5.60 -24.80
N MET A 114 -28.67 -6.50 -23.92
CA MET A 114 -29.74 -7.44 -24.24
C MET A 114 -31.06 -6.72 -24.53
N LEU A 115 -31.40 -5.70 -23.76
CA LEU A 115 -32.60 -4.88 -24.00
C LEU A 115 -32.51 -4.15 -25.35
N GLY A 116 -31.39 -3.49 -25.63
CA GLY A 116 -31.18 -2.79 -26.91
C GLY A 116 -31.24 -3.73 -28.12
N LEU A 117 -30.74 -4.97 -27.98
CA LEU A 117 -30.85 -5.98 -29.04
C LEU A 117 -32.31 -6.43 -29.25
N ALA A 118 -33.07 -6.61 -28.17
CA ALA A 118 -34.49 -6.96 -28.26
C ALA A 118 -35.30 -5.84 -28.94
N GLU A 119 -35.08 -4.59 -28.55
CA GLU A 119 -35.72 -3.43 -29.19
C GLU A 119 -35.36 -3.33 -30.68
N ALA A 120 -34.09 -3.55 -31.04
CA ALA A 120 -33.67 -3.58 -32.43
C ALA A 120 -34.36 -4.70 -33.23
N TYR A 121 -34.52 -5.88 -32.63
CA TYR A 121 -35.23 -7.00 -33.25
C TYR A 121 -36.70 -6.64 -33.54
N ASP A 122 -37.40 -6.05 -32.57
CA ASP A 122 -38.79 -5.62 -32.75
C ASP A 122 -38.94 -4.60 -33.88
N VAL A 123 -38.02 -3.63 -33.98
CA VAL A 123 -38.00 -2.65 -35.08
C VAL A 123 -37.79 -3.33 -36.43
N ILE A 124 -36.86 -4.28 -36.53
CA ILE A 124 -36.59 -5.03 -37.77
C ILE A 124 -37.85 -5.80 -38.19
N MET A 125 -38.53 -6.46 -37.25
CA MET A 125 -39.76 -7.21 -37.52
C MET A 125 -40.89 -6.29 -38.03
N GLN A 126 -41.04 -5.10 -37.42
CA GLN A 126 -42.00 -4.10 -37.90
C GLN A 126 -41.66 -3.59 -39.30
N GLN A 127 -40.39 -3.32 -39.58
CA GLN A 127 -39.94 -2.89 -40.90
C GLN A 127 -40.18 -3.96 -41.97
N GLN A 128 -39.94 -5.24 -41.65
CA GLN A 128 -40.19 -6.33 -42.58
C GLN A 128 -41.69 -6.40 -42.96
N ALA A 129 -42.59 -6.26 -41.99
CA ALA A 129 -44.02 -6.24 -42.25
C ALA A 129 -44.44 -5.07 -43.18
N VAL A 130 -43.84 -3.90 -42.99
CA VAL A 130 -44.07 -2.74 -43.88
C VAL A 130 -43.52 -2.99 -45.29
N ILE A 131 -42.33 -3.58 -45.40
CA ILE A 131 -41.73 -3.94 -46.70
C ILE A 131 -42.61 -4.96 -47.42
N ASP A 132 -43.13 -5.96 -46.73
CA ASP A 132 -44.00 -6.98 -47.30
C ASP A 132 -45.31 -6.37 -47.83
N ASP A 133 -45.95 -5.46 -47.08
CA ASP A 133 -47.13 -4.70 -47.53
C ASP A 133 -46.84 -3.85 -48.76
N LEU A 134 -45.74 -3.09 -48.74
CA LEU A 134 -45.33 -2.26 -49.87
C LEU A 134 -45.05 -3.11 -51.11
N THR A 135 -44.38 -4.25 -50.94
CA THR A 135 -44.06 -5.18 -52.03
C THR A 135 -45.34 -5.75 -52.65
N ALA A 136 -46.31 -6.16 -51.82
CA ALA A 136 -47.61 -6.64 -52.30
C ALA A 136 -48.38 -5.56 -53.09
N ARG A 137 -48.33 -4.30 -52.62
CA ARG A 137 -48.97 -3.15 -53.28
C ARG A 137 -48.31 -2.81 -54.61
N VAL A 138 -46.98 -2.85 -54.71
CA VAL A 138 -46.25 -2.65 -55.96
C VAL A 138 -46.62 -3.73 -56.97
N ALA A 139 -46.59 -5.01 -56.58
CA ALA A 139 -46.98 -6.11 -57.46
C ALA A 139 -48.42 -5.99 -57.99
N ALA A 140 -49.36 -5.51 -57.16
CA ALA A 140 -50.74 -5.27 -57.58
C ALA A 140 -50.88 -4.12 -58.60
N LEU A 141 -50.05 -3.07 -58.49
CA LEU A 141 -50.02 -1.97 -59.45
C LEU A 141 -49.39 -2.40 -60.78
N GLU A 142 -48.29 -3.16 -60.73
CA GLU A 142 -47.60 -3.67 -61.93
C GLU A 142 -48.45 -4.72 -62.70
N GLY A 143 -49.28 -5.51 -62.01
CA GLY A 143 -50.21 -6.46 -62.64
C GLY A 143 -51.50 -5.84 -63.20
N GLY A 144 -51.75 -4.55 -62.93
CA GLY A 144 -52.92 -3.81 -63.41
C GLY A 144 -52.72 -3.06 -64.75
N GLU A 145 -51.49 -3.04 -65.28
CA GLU A 145 -51.17 -2.50 -66.61
C GLU A 145 -51.07 -3.64 -67.64
N SER A 146 -52.22 -4.14 -68.11
CA SER A 146 -52.33 -4.96 -69.33
C SER A 146 -53.67 -4.75 -70.01
#